data_AF-A0A369JMJ4-F1
#
_entry.id   AF-A0A369JMJ4-F1
#
_cell.length_a   1.000
_cell.length_b   1.000
_cell.length_c   1.000
_cell.angle_alpha   90.00
_cell.angle_beta   90.00
_cell.angle_gamma   90.00
#
_symmetry.space_group_name_H-M   'P 1'
#
loop_
_entity.id
_entity.type
_entity.pdbx_description
1 polymer ?
#
loop_
_entity_poly.entity_id
_entity_poly.type
_entity_poly.pdbx_seq_one_letter_code
_entity_poly.pdbx_strand_id
1 'polypeptide(L)'
;MPISKNLIDHQPLVKQLNTLLEALDIPIPLVSPTQLTPSLLIAILESLLHQRIERGVQSKDRETESLQSAKLFLGVLQTEVLEMDVGLSNIDPRKLARGDLDEVVFIGELLCWVARRLDRMVGDDRENWKQSALATSEDVVYSPSVTTTTKKTYTSSSFSFHQRTESNTSVGSAQIILSPPKLSTSPATRPRCIHEVPSPTIILSPALNSPFVEQSFHPRADLHSPRKPAVRYAGYISPVDEDLELLSFESSRSMSERMPSSADTSGENHEPTSTLHALEQSRARTRTLLNERARLLAELAKLEGFRPP
;
A
#
# COMPACT_ATOMS: atom_id res chain seq x y z
N MET A 1 8.80 -2.63 -41.62
CA MET A 1 9.21 -2.60 -40.20
C MET A 1 9.47 -1.16 -39.79
N PRO A 2 8.54 -0.50 -39.08
CA PRO A 2 8.73 0.85 -38.56
C PRO A 2 9.17 0.75 -37.10
N ILE A 3 10.47 0.56 -36.89
CA ILE A 3 11.11 0.73 -35.59
C ILE A 3 11.96 2.00 -35.76
N SER A 4 12.10 2.82 -34.71
CA SER A 4 13.07 3.92 -34.60
C SER A 4 12.60 5.37 -34.79
N LYS A 5 11.30 5.70 -34.78
CA LYS A 5 10.88 7.12 -34.65
C LYS A 5 10.70 7.60 -33.20
N ASN A 6 10.50 6.71 -32.22
CA ASN A 6 10.29 7.12 -30.83
C ASN A 6 11.57 7.19 -29.97
N LEU A 7 12.69 6.60 -30.41
CA LEU A 7 13.91 6.58 -29.58
C LEU A 7 14.69 7.90 -29.60
N ILE A 8 14.48 8.74 -30.62
CA ILE A 8 15.26 9.97 -30.84
C ILE A 8 14.75 11.13 -29.98
N ASP A 9 13.48 11.10 -29.57
CA ASP A 9 12.83 12.27 -28.98
C ASP A 9 13.11 12.48 -27.48
N HIS A 10 13.69 11.49 -26.79
CA HIS A 10 13.94 11.55 -25.34
C HIS A 10 15.34 12.04 -24.97
N GLN A 11 16.20 12.35 -25.94
CA GLN A 11 17.52 12.96 -25.69
C GLN A 11 17.48 14.26 -24.87
N PRO A 12 16.56 15.23 -25.11
CA PRO A 12 16.45 16.41 -24.26
C PRO A 12 16.13 16.05 -22.80
N LEU A 13 15.26 15.07 -22.56
CA LEU A 13 14.92 14.60 -21.22
C LEU A 13 16.14 13.98 -20.52
N VAL A 14 16.89 13.12 -21.21
CA VAL A 14 18.10 12.50 -20.64
C VAL A 14 19.14 13.56 -20.25
N LYS A 15 19.30 14.62 -21.05
CA LYS A 15 20.18 15.75 -20.69
C LYS A 15 19.71 16.45 -19.42
N GLN A 16 18.41 16.75 -19.32
CA GLN A 16 17.83 17.38 -18.13
C GLN A 16 17.99 16.50 -16.89
N LEU A 17 17.76 15.19 -17.01
CA LEU A 17 17.97 14.22 -15.94
C LEU A 17 19.43 14.16 -15.51
N ASN A 18 20.39 14.19 -16.45
CA ASN A 18 21.81 14.23 -16.10
C ASN A 18 22.20 15.52 -15.38
N THR A 19 21.67 16.68 -15.80
CA THR A 19 21.85 17.94 -15.07
C THR A 19 21.25 17.86 -13.67
N LEU A 20 20.09 17.22 -13.50
CA LEU A 20 19.49 16.98 -12.20
C LEU A 20 20.38 16.09 -11.32
N LEU A 21 20.88 14.98 -11.86
CA LEU A 21 21.74 14.06 -11.10
C LEU A 21 23.06 14.73 -10.68
N GLU A 22 23.65 15.55 -11.55
CA GLU A 22 24.82 16.36 -11.22
C GLU A 22 24.51 17.37 -10.10
N ALA A 23 23.36 18.05 -10.15
CA ALA A 23 22.93 18.97 -9.10
C ALA A 23 22.62 18.29 -7.74
N LEU A 24 22.37 16.98 -7.74
CA LEU A 24 22.14 16.16 -6.54
C LEU A 24 23.40 15.42 -6.09
N ASP A 25 24.57 15.68 -6.71
CA ASP A 25 25.83 14.98 -6.44
C ASP A 25 25.76 13.45 -6.64
N ILE A 26 24.96 12.98 -7.60
CA ILE A 26 24.83 11.55 -7.96
C ILE A 26 25.64 11.29 -9.25
N PRO A 27 26.84 10.67 -9.18
CA PRO A 27 27.75 10.53 -10.32
C PRO A 27 27.39 9.34 -11.23
N ILE A 28 26.14 9.25 -11.67
CA ILE A 28 25.64 8.17 -12.53
C ILE A 28 25.03 8.79 -13.80
N PRO A 29 25.79 8.91 -14.89
CA PRO A 29 25.25 9.46 -16.13
C PRO A 29 24.27 8.47 -16.77
N LEU A 30 23.10 8.97 -17.13
CA LEU A 30 22.09 8.24 -17.88
C LEU A 30 22.33 8.39 -19.39
N VAL A 31 22.22 7.27 -20.10
CA VAL A 31 22.24 7.17 -21.55
C VAL A 31 20.82 7.06 -22.11
N SER A 32 19.89 6.51 -21.32
CA SER A 32 18.48 6.28 -21.68
C SER A 32 17.58 6.54 -20.48
N PRO A 33 16.33 7.02 -20.66
CA PRO A 33 15.39 7.20 -19.54
C PRO A 33 15.16 5.90 -18.77
N THR A 34 15.10 4.75 -19.46
CA THR A 34 14.88 3.40 -18.88
C THR A 34 15.91 3.00 -17.82
N GLN A 35 17.04 3.71 -17.71
CA GLN A 35 18.03 3.51 -16.65
C GLN A 35 17.61 4.12 -15.31
N LEU A 36 16.48 4.84 -15.24
CA LEU A 36 15.81 5.23 -14.00
C LEU A 36 15.22 4.01 -13.29
N THR A 37 16.10 3.19 -12.72
CA THR A 37 15.70 2.04 -11.90
C THR A 37 14.99 2.52 -10.63
N PRO A 38 14.10 1.71 -10.03
CA PRO A 38 13.45 2.08 -8.77
C PRO A 38 14.43 2.43 -7.64
N SER A 39 15.57 1.77 -7.58
CA SER A 39 16.64 2.11 -6.62
C SER A 39 17.24 3.50 -6.84
N LEU A 40 17.44 3.91 -8.09
CA LEU A 40 17.92 5.23 -8.44
C LEU A 40 16.84 6.30 -8.17
N LEU A 41 15.58 5.99 -8.49
CA LEU A 41 14.45 6.86 -8.20
C LEU A 41 14.33 7.18 -6.70
N ILE A 42 14.50 6.18 -5.83
CA ILE A 42 14.55 6.38 -4.38
C ILE A 42 15.76 7.26 -3.98
N ALA A 43 16.95 7.02 -4.54
CA ALA A 43 18.13 7.83 -4.23
C ALA A 43 17.96 9.31 -4.65
N ILE A 44 17.29 9.57 -5.78
CA ILE A 44 16.93 10.92 -6.22
C ILE A 44 15.98 11.56 -5.19
N LEU A 45 14.92 10.85 -4.76
CA LEU A 45 14.01 11.35 -3.74
C LEU A 45 14.71 11.64 -2.40
N GLU A 46 15.55 10.72 -1.93
CA GLU A 46 16.32 10.90 -0.69
C GLU A 46 17.19 12.16 -0.75
N SER A 47 17.79 12.42 -1.92
CA SER A 47 18.62 13.61 -2.16
C SER A 47 17.78 14.89 -2.23
N LEU A 48 16.60 14.84 -2.86
CA LEU A 48 15.67 15.98 -2.92
C LEU A 48 15.13 16.33 -1.53
N LEU A 49 14.72 15.33 -0.75
CA LEU A 49 14.13 15.48 0.59
C LEU A 49 15.17 15.71 1.69
N HIS A 50 16.46 15.45 1.44
CA HIS A 50 17.53 15.44 2.44
C HIS A 50 17.21 14.51 3.63
N GLN A 51 16.44 13.46 3.38
CA GLN A 51 15.98 12.49 4.37
C GLN A 51 16.13 11.09 3.81
N ARG A 52 16.52 10.13 4.66
CA ARG A 52 16.54 8.72 4.28
C ARG A 52 15.13 8.15 4.31
N ILE A 53 14.77 7.44 3.24
CA ILE A 53 13.51 6.72 3.16
C ILE A 53 13.74 5.34 3.73
N GLU A 54 13.01 4.99 4.78
CA GLU A 54 13.11 3.66 5.39
C GLU A 54 12.61 2.60 4.42
N ARG A 55 13.53 1.78 3.93
CA ARG A 55 13.21 0.62 3.10
C ARG A 55 12.67 -0.48 4.02
N GLY A 56 11.48 -0.98 3.70
CA GLY A 56 10.87 -2.08 4.43
C GLY A 56 11.70 -3.37 4.37
N VAL A 57 11.20 -4.40 5.03
CA VAL A 57 11.83 -5.73 5.09
C VAL A 57 12.19 -6.22 3.68
N GLN A 58 13.46 -6.51 3.46
CA GLN A 58 13.95 -7.03 2.18
C GLN A 58 13.28 -8.37 1.88
N SER A 59 12.60 -8.45 0.75
CA SER A 59 12.11 -9.71 0.20
C SER A 59 13.25 -10.46 -0.49
N LYS A 60 13.16 -11.80 -0.51
CA LYS A 60 14.16 -12.63 -1.19
C LYS A 60 14.06 -12.55 -2.72
N ASP A 61 12.94 -12.05 -3.22
CA ASP A 61 12.64 -11.95 -4.65
C ASP A 61 12.90 -10.53 -5.17
N ARG A 62 13.87 -10.40 -6.07
CA ARG A 62 14.29 -9.13 -6.67
C ARG A 62 13.16 -8.40 -7.40
N GLU A 63 12.24 -9.13 -8.02
CA GLU A 63 11.13 -8.50 -8.75
C GLU A 63 10.16 -7.84 -7.77
N THR A 64 9.88 -8.52 -6.65
CA THR A 64 9.05 -7.97 -5.58
C THR A 64 9.72 -6.77 -4.89
N GLU A 65 11.04 -6.80 -4.71
CA GLU A 65 11.79 -5.68 -4.13
C GLU A 65 11.77 -4.44 -5.05
N SER A 66 11.93 -4.65 -6.37
CA SER A 66 11.83 -3.60 -7.37
C SER A 66 10.43 -2.98 -7.40
N LEU A 67 9.39 -3.81 -7.37
CA LEU A 67 8.00 -3.39 -7.32
C LEU A 67 7.68 -2.61 -6.03
N GLN A 68 8.16 -3.08 -4.87
CA GLN A 68 7.97 -2.37 -3.61
C GLN A 68 8.68 -1.02 -3.61
N SER A 69 9.89 -0.95 -4.17
CA SER A 69 10.63 0.30 -4.31
C SER A 69 9.90 1.29 -5.23
N ALA A 70 9.34 0.82 -6.34
CA ALA A 70 8.53 1.66 -7.24
C ALA A 70 7.26 2.19 -6.54
N LYS A 71 6.55 1.34 -5.80
CA LYS A 71 5.37 1.76 -5.00
C LYS A 71 5.72 2.78 -3.93
N LEU A 72 6.83 2.54 -3.21
CA LEU A 72 7.33 3.44 -2.18
C LEU A 72 7.68 4.80 -2.78
N PHE A 73 8.41 4.81 -3.89
CA PHE A 73 8.74 6.02 -4.64
C PHE A 73 7.48 6.80 -5.03
N LEU A 74 6.49 6.16 -5.66
CA LEU A 74 5.26 6.83 -6.08
C LEU A 74 4.47 7.38 -4.89
N GLY A 75 4.38 6.60 -3.80
CA GLY A 75 3.72 7.02 -2.57
C GLY A 75 4.37 8.27 -1.98
N VAL A 76 5.68 8.22 -1.72
CA VAL A 76 6.44 9.35 -1.15
C VAL A 76 6.39 10.58 -2.06
N LEU A 77 6.59 10.39 -3.37
CA LEU A 77 6.52 11.49 -4.34
C LEU A 77 5.15 12.17 -4.30
N GLN A 78 4.06 11.40 -4.26
CA GLN A 78 2.71 11.95 -4.19
C GLN A 78 2.44 12.68 -2.87
N THR A 79 2.78 12.06 -1.73
CA THR A 79 2.36 12.55 -0.42
C THR A 79 3.28 13.61 0.16
N GLU A 80 4.59 13.53 -0.06
CA GLU A 80 5.58 14.39 0.61
C GLU A 80 6.14 15.48 -0.31
N VAL A 81 6.22 15.22 -1.62
CA VAL A 81 6.84 16.15 -2.57
C VAL A 81 5.80 16.97 -3.33
N LEU A 82 4.77 16.31 -3.84
CA LEU A 82 3.81 16.95 -4.74
C LEU A 82 2.65 17.60 -4.00
N GLU A 83 2.09 16.89 -3.01
CA GLU A 83 0.87 17.25 -2.26
C GLU A 83 -0.34 17.59 -3.16
N MET A 84 -0.29 17.21 -4.43
CA MET A 84 -1.32 17.45 -5.44
C MET A 84 -1.43 16.27 -6.40
N ASP A 85 -2.61 16.09 -6.98
CA ASP A 85 -2.83 15.07 -7.99
C ASP A 85 -2.25 15.52 -9.34
N VAL A 86 -1.18 14.86 -9.78
CA VAL A 86 -0.55 15.05 -11.09
C VAL A 86 -0.79 13.86 -12.02
N GLY A 87 -1.73 12.97 -11.68
CA GLY A 87 -2.00 11.76 -12.47
C GLY A 87 -1.09 10.57 -12.14
N LEU A 88 -0.40 10.58 -10.98
CA LEU A 88 0.36 9.41 -10.50
C LEU A 88 -0.53 8.17 -10.28
N SER A 89 -1.84 8.39 -10.08
CA SER A 89 -2.85 7.34 -9.98
C SER A 89 -2.96 6.47 -11.24
N ASN A 90 -2.54 6.98 -12.40
CA ASN A 90 -2.57 6.25 -13.66
C ASN A 90 -1.29 5.43 -13.93
N ILE A 91 -0.22 5.66 -13.17
CA ILE A 91 1.06 4.97 -13.36
C ILE A 91 0.98 3.57 -12.77
N ASP A 92 1.30 2.56 -13.57
CA ASP A 92 1.41 1.19 -13.07
C ASP A 92 2.79 0.96 -12.43
N PRO A 93 2.88 0.73 -11.10
CA PRO A 93 4.15 0.49 -10.43
C PRO A 93 4.89 -0.75 -10.95
N ARG A 94 4.19 -1.73 -11.54
CA ARG A 94 4.83 -2.92 -12.12
C ARG A 94 5.55 -2.58 -13.41
N LYS A 95 4.93 -1.75 -14.25
CA LYS A 95 5.54 -1.27 -15.50
C LYS A 95 6.75 -0.39 -15.21
N LEU A 96 6.61 0.54 -14.26
CA LEU A 96 7.72 1.36 -13.79
C LEU A 96 8.88 0.52 -13.23
N ALA A 97 8.57 -0.51 -12.42
CA ALA A 97 9.59 -1.41 -11.85
C ALA A 97 10.36 -2.24 -12.90
N ARG A 98 9.74 -2.50 -14.06
CA ARG A 98 10.39 -3.16 -15.21
C ARG A 98 11.16 -2.19 -16.10
N GLY A 99 10.97 -0.89 -15.91
CA GLY A 99 11.56 0.15 -16.75
C GLY A 99 10.81 0.37 -18.07
N ASP A 100 9.49 0.12 -18.09
CA ASP A 100 8.66 0.39 -19.27
C ASP A 100 8.75 1.88 -19.65
N LEU A 101 9.02 2.14 -20.94
CA LEU A 101 9.47 3.46 -21.42
C LEU A 101 8.49 4.58 -21.07
N ASP A 102 7.19 4.39 -21.29
CA ASP A 102 6.17 5.41 -21.12
C ASP A 102 6.11 5.90 -19.66
N GLU A 103 6.09 4.96 -18.71
CA GLU A 103 6.05 5.26 -17.27
C GLU A 103 7.32 5.98 -16.82
N VAL A 104 8.48 5.53 -17.32
CA VAL A 104 9.78 6.08 -16.94
C VAL A 104 9.99 7.48 -17.52
N VAL A 105 9.55 7.72 -18.76
CA VAL A 105 9.60 9.05 -19.38
C VAL A 105 8.71 10.02 -18.59
N PHE A 106 7.49 9.62 -18.26
CA PHE A 106 6.59 10.44 -17.45
C PHE A 106 7.21 10.79 -16.09
N ILE A 107 7.76 9.79 -15.38
CA ILE A 107 8.45 10.02 -14.11
C ILE A 107 9.68 10.91 -14.27
N GLY A 108 10.47 10.72 -15.33
CA GLY A 108 11.63 11.56 -15.62
C GLY A 108 11.27 13.02 -15.83
N GLU A 109 10.22 13.28 -16.62
CA GLU A 109 9.71 14.64 -16.85
C GLU A 109 9.21 15.27 -15.55
N LEU A 110 8.46 14.49 -14.76
CA LEU A 110 7.93 14.93 -13.48
C LEU A 110 9.05 15.27 -12.48
N LEU A 111 10.12 14.47 -12.41
CA LEU A 111 11.28 14.75 -11.56
C LEU A 111 12.00 16.04 -11.99
N CYS A 112 12.20 16.25 -13.30
CA CYS A 112 12.77 17.50 -13.80
C CYS A 112 11.91 18.70 -13.42
N TRP A 113 10.58 18.55 -13.47
CA TRP A 113 9.66 19.59 -13.03
C TRP A 113 9.77 19.88 -11.53
N VAL A 114 9.77 18.84 -10.69
CA VAL A 114 9.93 18.96 -9.23
C VAL A 114 11.24 19.67 -8.88
N ALA A 115 12.33 19.31 -9.55
CA ALA A 115 13.63 19.92 -9.29
C ALA A 115 13.67 21.43 -9.60
N ARG A 116 13.00 21.87 -10.68
CA ARG A 116 12.81 23.31 -10.97
C ARG A 116 11.95 23.98 -9.91
N ARG A 117 10.91 23.31 -9.42
CA ARG A 117 10.04 23.86 -8.36
C ARG A 117 10.80 24.05 -7.05
N LEU A 118 11.75 23.18 -6.75
CA LEU A 118 12.63 23.26 -5.58
C LEU A 118 13.87 24.14 -5.79
N ASP A 119 13.96 24.86 -6.90
CA ASP A 119 15.07 25.75 -7.27
C ASP A 119 16.44 25.04 -7.32
N ARG A 120 16.45 23.73 -7.61
CA ARG A 120 17.66 22.91 -7.73
C ARG A 120 18.25 22.90 -9.15
N MET A 121 17.48 23.36 -10.13
CA MET A 121 17.92 23.48 -11.52
C MET A 121 17.78 24.92 -11.98
N VAL A 122 18.86 25.46 -12.58
CA VAL A 122 18.85 26.79 -13.19
C VAL A 122 18.23 26.70 -14.59
N GLY A 123 17.00 27.19 -14.74
CA GLY A 123 16.30 27.27 -16.02
C GLY A 123 14.86 27.78 -15.86
N ASP A 124 14.54 28.91 -16.49
CA ASP A 124 13.33 29.74 -16.26
C ASP A 124 12.05 29.27 -17.00
N ASP A 125 11.95 27.98 -17.33
CA ASP A 125 10.80 27.44 -18.07
C ASP A 125 9.74 26.86 -17.12
N ARG A 126 9.16 27.74 -16.29
CA ARG A 126 8.29 27.34 -15.18
C ARG A 126 6.87 26.92 -15.59
N GLU A 127 6.40 27.30 -16.78
CA GLU A 127 4.96 27.20 -17.13
C GLU A 127 4.55 26.15 -18.17
N ASN A 128 5.48 25.53 -18.93
CA ASN A 128 5.08 24.76 -20.11
C ASN A 128 4.70 23.28 -19.86
N TRP A 129 5.09 22.69 -18.72
CA TRP A 129 4.98 21.23 -18.54
C TRP A 129 3.54 20.70 -18.41
N LYS A 130 2.61 21.48 -17.86
CA LYS A 130 1.20 21.06 -17.71
C LYS A 130 0.52 20.80 -19.05
N GLN A 131 0.95 21.49 -20.10
CA GLN A 131 0.38 21.31 -21.44
C GLN A 131 0.75 19.95 -22.04
N SER A 132 1.96 19.45 -21.77
CA SER A 132 2.38 18.12 -22.21
C SER A 132 1.70 16.98 -21.44
N ALA A 133 1.50 17.16 -20.13
CA ALA A 133 0.89 16.13 -19.28
C ALA A 133 -0.63 15.97 -19.51
N LEU A 134 -1.36 17.05 -19.84
CA LEU A 134 -2.78 16.95 -20.22
C LEU A 134 -2.97 16.42 -21.64
N ALA A 135 -2.06 16.74 -22.57
CA ALA A 135 -2.16 16.30 -23.96
C ALA A 135 -1.98 14.78 -24.16
N THR A 136 -1.45 14.06 -23.18
CA THR A 136 -1.26 12.60 -23.26
C THR A 136 -2.48 11.78 -22.85
N SER A 137 -3.54 12.41 -22.32
CA SER A 137 -4.75 11.69 -21.87
C SER A 137 -6.02 12.01 -22.67
N GLU A 138 -5.98 12.91 -23.65
CA GLU A 138 -7.11 13.13 -24.57
C GLU A 138 -6.95 12.27 -25.83
N ASP A 139 -7.65 11.14 -25.82
CA ASP A 139 -8.27 10.52 -26.99
C ASP A 139 -7.47 10.51 -28.32
N VAL A 140 -6.67 9.46 -28.51
CA VAL A 140 -6.49 8.87 -29.84
C VAL A 140 -7.79 8.13 -30.20
N VAL A 141 -8.87 8.88 -30.41
CA VAL A 141 -10.06 8.39 -31.11
C VAL A 141 -9.74 8.40 -32.60
N TYR A 142 -9.48 7.21 -33.12
CA TYR A 142 -9.42 6.97 -34.56
C TYR A 142 -10.76 7.36 -35.22
N SER A 143 -10.69 8.46 -35.98
CA SER A 143 -11.41 8.77 -37.22
C SER A 143 -12.93 9.07 -37.20
N PRO A 144 -13.35 10.18 -37.84
CA PRO A 144 -14.75 10.58 -37.97
C PRO A 144 -15.40 9.92 -39.18
N SER A 145 -16.59 9.33 -39.00
CA SER A 145 -17.55 9.15 -40.10
C SER A 145 -18.98 9.02 -39.56
N VAL A 146 -19.70 10.12 -39.72
CA VAL A 146 -21.10 10.25 -40.18
C VAL A 146 -21.95 8.97 -40.11
N THR A 147 -22.99 8.96 -39.27
CA THR A 147 -24.41 9.01 -39.67
C THR A 147 -25.31 8.65 -38.48
N THR A 148 -26.22 9.56 -38.15
CA THR A 148 -27.33 9.41 -37.22
C THR A 148 -28.25 8.26 -37.65
N THR A 149 -28.49 7.24 -36.82
CA THR A 149 -29.70 6.38 -36.92
C THR A 149 -30.04 5.79 -35.55
N THR A 150 -31.17 6.23 -35.03
CA THR A 150 -31.87 5.71 -33.85
C THR A 150 -32.47 4.33 -34.19
N LYS A 151 -31.98 3.25 -33.57
CA LYS A 151 -32.72 1.98 -33.49
C LYS A 151 -32.55 1.34 -32.10
N LYS A 152 -33.69 1.22 -31.41
CA LYS A 152 -33.90 0.39 -30.22
C LYS A 152 -33.61 -1.08 -30.56
N THR A 153 -32.84 -1.80 -29.74
CA THR A 153 -32.89 -3.28 -29.71
C THR A 153 -32.48 -3.78 -28.32
N TYR A 154 -33.34 -4.64 -27.78
CA TYR A 154 -33.19 -5.44 -26.56
C TYR A 154 -32.14 -6.55 -26.76
N THR A 155 -31.26 -6.80 -25.78
CA THR A 155 -30.51 -8.08 -25.61
C THR A 155 -30.12 -8.18 -24.13
N SER A 156 -30.67 -9.10 -23.33
CA SER A 156 -30.35 -10.54 -23.19
C SER A 156 -28.86 -10.79 -22.93
N SER A 157 -28.49 -10.86 -21.65
CA SER A 157 -27.16 -11.26 -21.17
C SER A 157 -27.09 -12.78 -21.00
N SER A 158 -26.40 -13.45 -21.91
CA SER A 158 -25.97 -14.85 -21.76
C SER A 158 -24.45 -14.87 -21.62
N PHE A 159 -23.96 -15.10 -20.41
CA PHE A 159 -22.53 -15.29 -20.13
C PHE A 159 -22.18 -16.76 -20.33
N SER A 160 -21.43 -17.06 -21.39
CA SER A 160 -20.79 -18.36 -21.58
C SER A 160 -19.36 -18.30 -21.03
N PHE A 161 -19.10 -19.05 -19.96
CA PHE A 161 -17.76 -19.37 -19.47
C PHE A 161 -17.13 -20.41 -20.40
N HIS A 162 -16.08 -20.04 -21.13
CA HIS A 162 -15.19 -21.03 -21.75
C HIS A 162 -14.02 -21.30 -20.82
N GLN A 163 -14.14 -22.43 -20.14
CA GLN A 163 -13.10 -23.11 -19.38
C GLN A 163 -12.02 -23.61 -20.36
N ARG A 164 -10.80 -23.07 -20.25
CA ARG A 164 -9.60 -23.70 -20.83
C ARG A 164 -8.78 -24.29 -19.70
N THR A 165 -8.80 -25.60 -19.66
CA THR A 165 -7.93 -26.49 -18.90
C THR A 165 -6.52 -26.54 -19.53
N GLU A 166 -5.58 -27.02 -18.71
CA GLU A 166 -4.26 -27.58 -19.07
C GLU A 166 -3.05 -26.64 -18.97
N SER A 167 -2.50 -26.57 -17.76
CA SER A 167 -1.06 -26.30 -17.54
C SER A 167 -0.44 -27.52 -16.85
N ASN A 168 0.31 -28.29 -17.62
CA ASN A 168 1.16 -29.39 -17.15
C ASN A 168 2.51 -28.81 -16.70
N THR A 169 2.75 -28.68 -15.40
CA THR A 169 4.09 -28.41 -14.86
C THR A 169 4.70 -29.71 -14.34
N SER A 170 5.60 -30.27 -15.14
CA SER A 170 6.46 -31.40 -14.76
C SER A 170 7.54 -30.92 -13.79
N VAL A 171 7.53 -31.41 -12.56
CA VAL A 171 8.59 -31.17 -11.57
C VAL A 171 9.62 -32.31 -11.67
N GLY A 172 10.76 -32.02 -12.28
CA GLY A 172 11.91 -32.93 -12.32
C GLY A 172 12.50 -33.12 -10.92
N SER A 173 12.40 -34.35 -10.42
CA SER A 173 12.99 -34.77 -9.14
C SER A 173 14.51 -34.96 -9.30
N ALA A 174 15.31 -34.09 -8.70
CA ALA A 174 16.72 -34.33 -8.44
C ALA A 174 16.92 -34.54 -6.94
N GLN A 175 17.11 -35.81 -6.54
CA GLN A 175 17.55 -36.16 -5.19
C GLN A 175 19.04 -35.82 -5.05
N ILE A 176 19.37 -34.87 -4.19
CA ILE A 176 20.74 -34.66 -3.69
C ILE A 176 20.74 -35.04 -2.21
N ILE A 177 21.34 -36.19 -1.92
CA ILE A 177 21.61 -36.66 -0.56
C ILE A 177 22.85 -35.90 -0.07
N LEU A 178 22.66 -34.99 0.88
CA LEU A 178 23.75 -34.34 1.64
C LEU A 178 23.46 -34.52 3.13
N SER A 179 24.33 -35.27 3.81
CA SER A 179 24.31 -35.46 5.25
C SER A 179 24.66 -34.16 5.99
N PRO A 180 24.00 -33.84 7.12
CA PRO A 180 24.29 -32.60 7.85
C PRO A 180 25.53 -32.74 8.75
N PRO A 181 26.39 -31.70 8.84
CA PRO A 181 27.45 -31.65 9.84
C PRO A 181 26.86 -31.29 11.21
N LYS A 182 27.27 -32.03 12.24
CA LYS A 182 26.99 -31.72 13.65
C LYS A 182 27.82 -30.52 14.08
N LEU A 183 27.19 -29.38 14.32
CA LEU A 183 27.82 -28.20 14.93
C LEU A 183 27.14 -27.86 16.26
N SER A 184 28.01 -27.69 17.25
CA SER A 184 27.79 -27.39 18.66
C SER A 184 26.87 -26.19 18.89
N THR A 185 25.78 -26.42 19.61
CA THR A 185 24.78 -25.41 20.01
C THR A 185 25.24 -24.67 21.26
N SER A 186 25.74 -23.44 21.13
CA SER A 186 25.69 -22.46 22.24
C SER A 186 24.25 -21.92 22.33
N PRO A 187 23.66 -21.73 23.52
CA PRO A 187 22.28 -21.25 23.64
C PRO A 187 22.17 -19.78 23.23
N ALA A 188 21.85 -19.55 21.96
CA ALA A 188 21.46 -18.24 21.45
C ALA A 188 20.11 -17.84 22.09
N THR A 189 20.12 -16.73 22.81
CA THR A 189 18.92 -16.09 23.36
C THR A 189 17.95 -15.75 22.23
N ARG A 190 16.76 -16.36 22.28
CA ARG A 190 15.70 -16.18 21.30
C ARG A 190 15.11 -14.75 21.38
N PRO A 191 14.70 -14.17 20.25
CA PRO A 191 13.96 -12.90 20.25
C PRO A 191 12.64 -13.07 21.03
N ARG A 192 12.39 -12.18 21.99
CA ARG A 192 11.20 -12.20 22.85
C ARG A 192 10.05 -11.49 22.15
N CYS A 193 8.88 -12.12 22.09
CA CYS A 193 7.67 -11.50 21.55
C CYS A 193 7.17 -10.38 22.48
N ILE A 194 6.47 -9.38 21.92
CA ILE A 194 5.93 -8.20 22.64
C ILE A 194 4.98 -8.51 23.81
N HIS A 195 4.54 -9.75 23.98
CA HIS A 195 3.71 -10.22 25.11
C HIS A 195 4.55 -10.73 26.29
N GLU A 196 5.86 -10.93 26.10
CA GLU A 196 6.80 -11.39 27.13
C GLU A 196 7.56 -10.23 27.80
N VAL A 197 7.21 -8.98 27.48
CA VAL A 197 7.71 -7.83 28.22
C VAL A 197 7.06 -7.90 29.60
N PRO A 198 7.84 -8.06 30.69
CA PRO A 198 7.28 -7.99 32.04
C PRO A 198 6.51 -6.68 32.14
N SER A 199 5.22 -6.75 32.53
CA SER A 199 4.41 -5.55 32.73
C SER A 199 5.20 -4.58 33.60
N PRO A 200 5.35 -3.31 33.19
CA PRO A 200 6.12 -2.34 33.95
C PRO A 200 5.52 -2.30 35.35
N THR A 201 6.25 -2.86 36.31
CA THR A 201 5.84 -2.83 37.70
C THR A 201 6.02 -1.38 38.09
N ILE A 202 4.92 -0.63 38.09
CA ILE A 202 4.89 0.75 38.55
C ILE A 202 5.27 0.68 40.04
N ILE A 203 6.54 0.95 40.35
CA ILE A 203 7.04 1.11 41.72
C ILE A 203 6.53 2.46 42.20
N LEU A 204 5.28 2.51 42.62
CA LEU A 204 4.70 3.60 43.39
C LEU A 204 3.86 2.96 44.50
N SER A 205 4.47 2.78 45.68
CA SER A 205 3.87 3.15 46.97
C SER A 205 4.82 2.82 48.13
N PRO A 206 5.01 3.74 49.09
CA PRO A 206 5.67 3.47 50.35
C PRO A 206 4.73 2.72 51.31
N ALA A 207 5.35 1.94 52.19
CA ALA A 207 4.71 1.09 53.18
C ALA A 207 3.72 1.84 54.10
N LEU A 208 2.52 1.30 54.23
CA LEU A 208 1.73 1.42 55.45
C LEU A 208 1.11 0.05 55.80
N ASN A 209 1.41 -0.35 57.02
CA ASN A 209 1.04 -1.59 57.68
C ASN A 209 -0.49 -1.79 57.72
N SER A 210 -0.94 -3.01 57.47
CA SER A 210 -2.21 -3.51 58.01
C SER A 210 -2.12 -5.01 58.28
N PRO A 211 -2.47 -5.48 59.49
CA PRO A 211 -2.33 -6.88 59.86
C PRO A 211 -3.51 -7.71 59.35
N PHE A 212 -3.15 -8.85 58.75
CA PHE A 212 -3.69 -10.18 59.03
C PHE A 212 -5.17 -10.26 59.46
N VAL A 213 -6.02 -10.63 58.52
CA VAL A 213 -7.24 -11.41 58.80
C VAL A 213 -7.25 -12.62 57.87
N GLU A 214 -6.98 -13.75 58.49
CA GLU A 214 -7.19 -15.10 57.99
C GLU A 214 -8.70 -15.32 57.82
N GLN A 215 -9.17 -15.54 56.59
CA GLN A 215 -10.54 -16.01 56.40
C GLN A 215 -10.62 -17.07 55.30
N SER A 216 -11.10 -18.21 55.75
CA SER A 216 -11.05 -19.52 55.13
C SER A 216 -12.33 -19.81 54.33
N PHE A 217 -12.16 -20.59 53.25
CA PHE A 217 -13.14 -21.44 52.55
C PHE A 217 -14.36 -20.81 51.85
N HIS A 218 -14.43 -21.02 50.53
CA HIS A 218 -15.51 -21.77 49.88
C HIS A 218 -15.07 -22.30 48.50
N PRO A 219 -15.28 -23.60 48.17
CA PRO A 219 -15.11 -24.11 46.81
C PRO A 219 -16.39 -23.82 46.01
N ARG A 220 -16.30 -23.04 44.93
CA ARG A 220 -17.41 -22.82 44.01
C ARG A 220 -17.09 -23.49 42.67
N ALA A 221 -18.01 -24.34 42.26
CA ALA A 221 -17.95 -25.22 41.11
C ALA A 221 -17.73 -24.47 39.79
N ASP A 222 -16.91 -25.11 38.95
CA ASP A 222 -16.49 -24.71 37.60
C ASP A 222 -17.68 -24.49 36.64
N LEU A 223 -17.93 -23.23 36.28
CA LEU A 223 -18.57 -22.89 35.02
C LEU A 223 -17.49 -22.76 33.95
N HIS A 224 -17.70 -23.47 32.85
CA HIS A 224 -16.73 -23.73 31.80
C HIS A 224 -16.22 -22.44 31.16
N SER A 225 -15.05 -21.98 31.62
CA SER A 225 -14.24 -21.02 30.88
C SER A 225 -13.82 -21.69 29.57
N PRO A 226 -14.04 -21.05 28.39
CA PRO A 226 -13.59 -21.61 27.12
C PRO A 226 -12.07 -21.76 27.19
N ARG A 227 -11.62 -23.01 27.39
CA ARG A 227 -10.20 -23.35 27.45
C ARG A 227 -9.59 -22.93 26.13
N LYS A 228 -8.81 -21.85 26.17
CA LYS A 228 -7.95 -21.46 25.06
C LYS A 228 -7.09 -22.66 24.72
N PRO A 229 -7.03 -23.09 23.44
CA PRO A 229 -6.26 -24.26 23.06
C PRO A 229 -4.82 -24.09 23.52
N ALA A 230 -4.26 -25.11 24.14
CA ALA A 230 -2.89 -25.09 24.65
C ALA A 230 -1.93 -24.88 23.47
N VAL A 231 -1.11 -23.83 23.55
CA VAL A 231 -0.13 -23.48 22.51
C VAL A 231 0.95 -24.56 22.49
N ARG A 232 1.12 -25.20 21.34
CA ARG A 232 2.05 -26.32 21.16
C ARG A 232 3.44 -25.75 20.79
N TYR A 233 4.38 -25.77 21.73
CA TYR A 233 5.74 -25.22 21.54
C TYR A 233 6.72 -26.16 20.84
N ALA A 234 6.28 -27.39 20.52
CA ALA A 234 7.09 -28.40 19.86
C ALA A 234 6.25 -29.22 18.86
N GLY A 235 6.81 -29.42 17.67
CA GLY A 235 6.20 -30.14 16.56
C GLY A 235 6.69 -29.56 15.23
N TYR A 236 6.74 -30.40 14.19
CA TYR A 236 6.95 -29.92 12.83
C TYR A 236 5.61 -29.38 12.32
N ILE A 237 5.58 -28.15 11.82
CA ILE A 237 4.40 -27.61 11.15
C ILE A 237 4.35 -28.32 9.79
N SER A 238 3.36 -29.19 9.60
CA SER A 238 3.13 -29.83 8.31
C SER A 238 2.94 -28.74 7.25
N PRO A 239 3.42 -28.92 6.00
CA PRO A 239 3.01 -28.06 4.90
C PRO A 239 1.48 -27.96 4.92
N VAL A 240 1.00 -26.72 4.85
CA VAL A 240 -0.43 -26.42 4.80
C VAL A 240 -0.92 -26.79 3.41
N ASP A 241 -2.03 -27.51 3.36
CA ASP A 241 -2.74 -27.78 2.11
C ASP A 241 -3.55 -26.52 1.78
N GLU A 242 -3.04 -25.74 0.82
CA GLU A 242 -3.58 -24.42 0.45
C GLU A 242 -5.03 -24.54 -0.03
N ASP A 243 -5.39 -25.62 -0.72
CA ASP A 243 -6.73 -25.84 -1.25
C ASP A 243 -7.73 -26.11 -0.13
N LEU A 244 -7.34 -26.89 0.89
CA LEU A 244 -8.17 -27.15 2.08
C LEU A 244 -8.38 -25.88 2.92
N GLU A 245 -7.36 -25.04 3.05
CA GLU A 245 -7.47 -23.77 3.79
C GLU A 245 -8.42 -22.79 3.07
N LEU A 246 -8.27 -22.65 1.74
CA LEU A 246 -9.16 -21.83 0.90
C LEU A 246 -10.62 -22.29 1.00
N LEU A 247 -10.88 -23.59 0.89
CA LEU A 247 -12.24 -24.14 1.01
C LEU A 247 -12.85 -23.92 2.40
N SER A 248 -12.05 -24.05 3.46
CA SER A 248 -12.48 -23.76 4.84
C SER A 248 -12.84 -22.28 5.02
N PHE A 249 -12.05 -21.40 4.43
CA PHE A 249 -12.29 -19.96 4.49
C PHE A 249 -13.57 -19.56 3.73
N GLU A 250 -13.77 -20.08 2.52
CA GLU A 250 -14.99 -19.84 1.73
C GLU A 250 -16.24 -20.40 2.42
N SER A 251 -16.14 -21.59 3.01
CA SER A 251 -17.21 -22.19 3.80
C SER A 251 -17.59 -21.31 5.00
N SER A 252 -16.60 -20.70 5.66
CA SER A 252 -16.81 -19.79 6.79
C SER A 252 -17.47 -18.47 6.37
N ARG A 253 -17.12 -17.92 5.20
CA ARG A 253 -17.82 -16.74 4.65
C ARG A 253 -19.28 -17.05 4.30
N SER A 254 -19.55 -18.22 3.73
CA SER A 254 -20.89 -18.61 3.31
C SER A 254 -21.88 -18.72 4.49
N MET A 255 -21.38 -19.05 5.69
CA MET A 255 -22.21 -19.10 6.89
C MET A 255 -22.50 -17.71 7.45
N SER A 256 -21.59 -16.74 7.28
CA SER A 256 -21.80 -15.37 7.75
C SER A 256 -22.82 -14.59 6.91
N GLU A 257 -23.01 -14.96 5.64
CA GLU A 257 -24.03 -14.33 4.77
C GLU A 257 -25.43 -14.96 4.90
N ARG A 258 -25.55 -16.13 5.54
CA ARG A 258 -26.82 -16.87 5.67
C ARG A 258 -27.49 -16.76 7.04
N MET A 259 -27.23 -15.69 7.78
CA MET A 259 -28.08 -15.31 8.92
C MET A 259 -29.05 -14.19 8.51
N PRO A 260 -30.11 -14.46 7.72
CA PRO A 260 -31.26 -13.59 7.74
C PRO A 260 -31.87 -13.72 9.14
N SER A 261 -31.84 -12.61 9.89
CA SER A 261 -32.64 -12.43 11.09
C SER A 261 -34.08 -12.83 10.76
N SER A 262 -34.48 -14.02 11.21
CA SER A 262 -35.85 -14.51 11.14
C SER A 262 -36.72 -13.65 12.07
N ALA A 263 -37.12 -12.49 11.56
CA ALA A 263 -38.29 -11.74 12.00
C ALA A 263 -39.38 -12.04 10.98
N ASP A 264 -40.20 -13.02 11.37
CA ASP A 264 -41.41 -13.47 10.73
C ASP A 264 -42.49 -12.39 10.89
N THR A 265 -42.80 -11.64 9.83
CA THR A 265 -44.11 -11.00 9.63
C THR A 265 -44.27 -10.49 8.20
N SER A 266 -45.09 -11.21 7.44
CA SER A 266 -46.02 -10.72 6.41
C SER A 266 -45.75 -9.36 5.74
N GLY A 267 -45.20 -9.42 4.53
CA GLY A 267 -45.54 -8.63 3.35
C GLY A 267 -46.06 -7.20 3.52
N GLU A 268 -45.15 -6.23 3.55
CA GLU A 268 -45.36 -4.90 3.00
C GLU A 268 -44.06 -4.39 2.37
N ASN A 269 -44.19 -3.71 1.22
CA ASN A 269 -43.10 -3.14 0.44
C ASN A 269 -42.34 -2.08 1.25
N HIS A 270 -41.28 -2.45 1.96
CA HIS A 270 -40.39 -1.49 2.60
C HIS A 270 -39.18 -1.16 1.72
N GLU A 271 -39.21 0.08 1.23
CA GLU A 271 -38.19 0.78 0.46
C GLU A 271 -36.82 0.81 1.21
N PRO A 272 -35.68 0.59 0.52
CA PRO A 272 -34.34 0.51 1.12
C PRO A 272 -33.74 1.84 1.65
N THR A 273 -34.55 2.83 2.01
CA THR A 273 -34.11 4.20 2.37
C THR A 273 -33.37 4.31 3.71
N SER A 274 -33.44 3.30 4.58
CA SER A 274 -32.83 3.36 5.92
C SER A 274 -31.29 3.33 5.91
N THR A 275 -30.67 2.62 4.96
CA THR A 275 -29.19 2.47 4.92
C THR A 275 -28.48 3.74 4.44
N LEU A 276 -29.09 4.46 3.49
CA LEU A 276 -28.54 5.70 2.94
C LEU A 276 -28.58 6.81 4.01
N HIS A 277 -29.67 6.90 4.77
CA HIS A 277 -29.82 7.89 5.84
C HIS A 277 -28.78 7.70 6.96
N ALA A 278 -28.46 6.46 7.34
CA ALA A 278 -27.42 6.18 8.33
C ALA A 278 -26.02 6.63 7.85
N LEU A 279 -25.71 6.47 6.56
CA LEU A 279 -24.45 6.90 5.98
C LEU A 279 -24.35 8.42 5.88
N GLU A 280 -25.45 9.10 5.51
CA GLU A 280 -25.57 10.56 5.50
C GLU A 280 -25.31 11.14 6.90
N GLN A 281 -25.93 10.55 7.92
CA GLN A 281 -25.79 10.97 9.31
C GLN A 281 -24.35 10.77 9.83
N SER A 282 -23.69 9.68 9.44
CA SER A 282 -22.28 9.42 9.77
C SER A 282 -21.35 10.47 9.13
N ARG A 283 -21.58 10.83 7.86
CA ARG A 283 -20.83 11.89 7.16
C ARG A 283 -21.04 13.26 7.80
N ALA A 284 -22.28 13.58 8.17
CA ALA A 284 -22.60 14.84 8.85
C ALA A 284 -21.86 14.95 10.19
N ARG A 285 -21.88 13.89 11.00
CA ARG A 285 -21.14 13.84 12.28
C ARG A 285 -19.64 14.03 12.09
N THR A 286 -19.06 13.40 11.07
CA THR A 286 -17.63 13.51 10.78
C THR A 286 -17.24 14.95 10.41
N ARG A 287 -18.05 15.63 9.60
CA ARG A 287 -17.83 17.06 9.27
C ARG A 287 -17.88 17.96 10.50
N THR A 288 -18.84 17.72 11.40
CA THR A 288 -18.94 18.48 12.66
C THR A 288 -17.69 18.32 13.52
N LEU A 289 -17.18 17.10 13.67
CA LEU A 289 -15.96 16.84 14.45
C LEU A 289 -14.72 17.50 13.83
N LEU A 290 -14.60 17.50 12.50
CA LEU A 290 -13.50 18.17 11.81
C LEU A 290 -13.55 19.70 11.99
N ASN A 291 -14.74 20.29 11.95
CA ASN A 291 -14.93 21.72 12.21
C ASN A 291 -14.58 22.10 13.65
N GLU A 292 -15.01 21.31 14.64
CA GLU A 292 -14.64 21.53 16.05
C GLU A 292 -13.13 21.39 16.27
N ARG A 293 -12.50 20.39 15.64
CA ARG A 293 -11.03 20.24 15.70
C ARG A 293 -10.32 21.45 15.11
N ALA A 294 -10.73 21.93 13.94
CA ALA A 294 -10.14 23.10 13.30
C ALA A 294 -10.30 24.36 14.18
N ARG A 295 -11.47 24.52 14.81
CA ARG A 295 -11.73 25.61 15.76
C ARG A 295 -10.80 25.54 16.98
N LEU A 296 -10.67 24.38 17.61
CA LEU A 296 -9.79 24.20 18.78
C LEU A 296 -8.32 24.45 18.44
N LEU A 297 -7.86 24.00 17.27
CA LEU A 297 -6.50 24.30 16.81
C LEU A 297 -6.27 25.81 16.61
N ALA A 298 -7.27 26.54 16.12
CA ALA A 298 -7.19 27.99 16.00
C ALA A 298 -7.20 28.70 17.37
N GLU A 299 -7.93 28.19 18.36
CA GLU A 299 -7.89 28.69 19.75
C GLU A 299 -6.52 28.42 20.40
N LEU A 300 -5.94 27.23 20.21
CA LEU A 300 -4.60 26.91 20.69
C LEU A 300 -3.53 27.80 20.05
N ALA A 301 -3.58 28.02 18.73
CA ALA A 301 -2.65 28.91 18.04
C ALA A 301 -2.72 30.36 18.58
N LYS A 302 -3.91 30.84 18.97
CA LYS A 302 -4.07 32.16 19.61
C LYS A 302 -3.45 32.21 21.01
N LEU A 303 -3.53 31.12 21.78
CA LEU A 303 -2.96 31.04 23.11
C LEU A 303 -1.43 30.88 23.07
N GLU A 304 -0.90 30.08 22.15
CA GLU A 304 0.56 29.92 21.97
C GLU A 304 1.22 31.16 21.35
N GLY A 305 0.47 31.96 20.58
CA GLY A 305 0.91 33.28 20.10
C GLY A 305 1.03 34.34 21.20
N PHE A 306 0.58 34.07 22.43
CA PHE A 306 0.77 34.94 23.58
C PHE A 306 2.00 34.50 24.37
N ARG A 307 3.19 34.73 23.80
CA ARG A 307 4.44 34.77 24.57
C ARG A 307 4.70 36.24 24.95
N PRO A 308 4.25 36.72 26.13
CA PRO A 308 4.67 38.01 26.62
C PRO A 308 6.19 37.99 26.89
N PRO A 309 6.86 39.15 26.75
CA PRO A 309 8.32 39.28 26.84
C PRO A 309 8.89 38.84 28.19
#